data_AF-A0A816T7T9-F1
#
_entry.id   AF-A0A816T7T9-F1
#
_cell.length_a   1.000
_cell.length_b   1.000
_cell.length_c   1.000
_cell.angle_alpha   90.00
_cell.angle_beta   90.00
_cell.angle_gamma   90.00
#
_symmetry.space_group_name_H-M   'P 1'
#
loop_
_entity.id
_entity.type
_entity.pdbx_description
1 polymer ?
#
loop_
_entity_poly.entity_id
_entity_poly.type
_entity_poly.pdbx_seq_one_letter_code
_entity_poly.pdbx_strand_id
1 'polypeptide(L)'
;MSSYVCSDATYQLVWQDCPVLIVGTTDLNKAFHPFDLAICSNEKTKDFEFIFNCIQIGLKKNKDLLKPTALICDAADAIKNVFGNSYNQIMCWAHMKRNVENRISHINDKDIAKEILEDIEMLQLCNSTIIFQLASTLSSNIVSNWSIERDASSINVKLFVTEPTISLKLWTSSCRWATSTKDITCIPNDSSKQYYIPARDLQSITQVNLDKYENKNEQLLINSKNHLIFGNYLSKHVVGMAIRLKYCKPPAAAKTVPIGEKRKRGRPTMVKPALPVQ
;
A
#
# COMPACT_ATOMS: atom_id res chain seq x y z
N MET A 1 -4.04 29.82 -22.79
CA MET A 1 -4.55 28.45 -23.03
C MET A 1 -3.46 27.47 -22.68
N SER A 2 -3.80 26.39 -21.99
CA SER A 2 -2.86 25.32 -21.63
C SER A 2 -2.24 24.74 -22.90
N SER A 3 -0.91 24.62 -22.93
CA SER A 3 -0.17 24.14 -24.11
C SER A 3 -0.05 22.62 -24.16
N TYR A 4 -0.98 21.89 -23.55
CA TYR A 4 -0.89 20.43 -23.44
C TYR A 4 -2.27 19.80 -23.52
N VAL A 5 -2.27 18.51 -23.87
CA VAL A 5 -3.47 17.68 -23.90
C VAL A 5 -3.26 16.52 -22.95
N CYS A 6 -4.29 16.16 -22.20
CA CYS A 6 -4.32 14.98 -21.35
C CYS A 6 -5.15 13.89 -22.03
N SER A 7 -4.60 12.69 -22.19
CA SER A 7 -5.30 11.55 -22.77
C SER A 7 -5.10 10.33 -21.88
N ASP A 8 -6.22 9.66 -21.59
CA ASP A 8 -6.21 8.46 -20.76
C ASP A 8 -7.40 7.55 -21.06
N ALA A 9 -7.25 6.27 -20.75
CA ALA A 9 -8.35 5.33 -20.75
C ALA A 9 -9.03 5.33 -19.37
N THR A 10 -10.37 5.36 -19.37
CA THR A 10 -11.13 5.37 -18.11
C THR A 10 -11.79 4.03 -17.86
N TYR A 11 -11.13 3.13 -17.13
CA TYR A 11 -11.70 1.83 -16.76
C TYR A 11 -12.92 1.90 -15.83
N GLN A 12 -13.17 3.07 -15.23
CA GLN A 12 -14.38 3.31 -14.43
C GLN A 12 -15.62 3.57 -15.30
N LEU A 13 -15.44 3.89 -16.58
CA LEU A 13 -16.50 4.12 -17.54
C LEU A 13 -16.34 3.13 -18.69
N VAL A 14 -17.08 2.02 -18.61
CA VAL A 14 -17.16 1.01 -19.67
C VAL A 14 -18.54 1.10 -20.29
N TRP A 15 -18.62 1.24 -21.61
CA TRP A 15 -19.89 1.30 -22.33
C TRP A 15 -20.08 0.04 -23.17
N GLN A 16 -21.01 -0.83 -22.77
CA GLN A 16 -21.24 -2.12 -23.45
C GLN A 16 -19.94 -2.92 -23.64
N ASP A 17 -19.17 -3.09 -22.56
CA ASP A 17 -17.87 -3.78 -22.55
C ASP A 17 -16.77 -3.13 -23.42
N CYS A 18 -17.03 -1.95 -23.98
CA CYS A 18 -16.03 -1.15 -24.68
C CYS A 18 -15.40 -0.11 -23.73
N PRO A 19 -14.06 -0.01 -23.65
CA PRO A 19 -13.41 1.07 -22.92
C PRO A 19 -13.75 2.43 -23.49
N VAL A 20 -13.83 3.42 -22.59
CA VAL A 20 -14.00 4.82 -22.97
C VAL A 20 -12.68 5.56 -22.78
N LEU A 21 -12.15 6.06 -23.89
CA LEU A 21 -11.02 6.97 -23.94
C LEU A 21 -11.51 8.39 -23.77
N ILE A 22 -10.88 9.14 -22.86
CA ILE A 22 -11.21 10.54 -22.61
C ILE A 22 -9.99 11.40 -22.93
N VAL A 23 -10.24 12.51 -23.61
CA VAL A 23 -9.23 13.53 -23.85
C VAL A 23 -9.72 14.88 -23.35
N GLY A 24 -8.83 15.60 -22.70
CA GLY A 24 -9.13 16.89 -22.10
C GLY A 24 -7.89 17.73 -21.88
N THR A 25 -8.08 18.84 -21.17
CA THR A 25 -7.00 19.69 -20.66
C THR A 25 -7.31 20.08 -19.23
N THR A 26 -6.32 20.54 -18.48
CA THR A 26 -6.56 21.19 -17.20
C THR A 26 -6.48 22.72 -17.32
N ASP A 27 -7.24 23.41 -16.46
CA ASP A 27 -7.15 24.86 -16.31
C ASP A 27 -6.07 25.26 -15.28
N LEU A 28 -5.97 26.57 -14.98
CA LEU A 28 -5.03 27.10 -13.99
C LEU A 28 -5.33 26.63 -12.55
N ASN A 29 -6.57 26.21 -12.27
CA ASN A 29 -6.98 25.65 -10.99
C ASN A 29 -6.78 24.13 -10.93
N LYS A 30 -6.11 23.54 -11.93
CA LYS A 30 -5.90 22.09 -12.09
C LYS A 30 -7.22 21.31 -12.22
N ALA A 31 -8.34 21.98 -12.54
CA ALA A 31 -9.59 21.29 -12.84
C ALA A 31 -9.51 20.70 -14.26
N PHE A 32 -9.94 19.45 -14.40
CA PHE A 32 -9.93 18.74 -15.68
C PHE A 32 -11.19 19.05 -16.49
N HIS A 33 -10.99 19.46 -17.74
CA HIS A 33 -12.02 19.83 -18.71
C HIS A 33 -11.96 18.85 -19.89
N PRO A 34 -12.82 17.82 -19.92
CA PRO A 34 -12.90 16.90 -21.06
C PRO A 34 -13.50 17.63 -22.27
N PHE A 35 -12.94 17.40 -23.44
CA PHE A 35 -13.48 17.97 -24.69
C PHE A 35 -13.61 16.93 -25.81
N ASP A 36 -13.08 15.72 -25.63
CA ASP A 36 -13.26 14.62 -26.56
C ASP A 36 -13.42 13.28 -25.82
N LEU A 37 -14.18 12.38 -26.43
CA LEU A 37 -14.50 11.06 -25.89
C LEU A 37 -14.68 10.07 -27.03
N ALA A 38 -14.01 8.92 -26.94
CA ALA A 38 -14.19 7.82 -27.88
C ALA A 38 -14.53 6.53 -27.14
N ILE A 39 -15.52 5.82 -27.68
CA ILE A 39 -15.83 4.44 -27.28
C ILE A 39 -15.07 3.53 -28.24
N CYS A 40 -14.09 2.81 -27.71
CA CYS A 40 -13.18 1.98 -28.51
C CYS A 40 -13.35 0.52 -28.11
N SER A 41 -13.13 -0.41 -29.04
CA SER A 41 -13.22 -1.84 -28.71
C SER A 41 -12.07 -2.31 -27.82
N ASN A 42 -10.95 -1.58 -27.82
CA ASN A 42 -9.76 -1.84 -27.03
C ASN A 42 -9.03 -0.52 -26.71
N GLU A 43 -7.85 -0.62 -26.12
CA GLU A 43 -6.94 0.48 -25.82
C GLU A 43 -5.60 0.29 -26.55
N LYS A 44 -5.66 -0.04 -27.84
CA LYS A 44 -4.48 -0.28 -28.67
C LYS A 44 -4.04 0.99 -29.38
N THR A 45 -2.84 0.98 -29.93
CA THR A 45 -2.28 2.11 -30.70
C THR A 45 -3.24 2.66 -31.76
N LYS A 46 -4.01 1.80 -32.45
CA LYS A 46 -4.99 2.22 -33.46
C LYS A 46 -6.17 3.01 -32.87
N ASP A 47 -6.60 2.66 -31.66
CA ASP A 47 -7.70 3.33 -30.96
C ASP A 47 -7.29 4.74 -30.54
N PHE A 48 -6.05 4.87 -30.04
CA PHE A 48 -5.44 6.17 -29.74
C PHE A 48 -5.17 6.98 -31.02
N GLU A 49 -4.67 6.36 -32.09
CA GLU A 49 -4.48 7.04 -33.39
C GLU A 49 -5.80 7.62 -33.92
N PHE A 50 -6.90 6.87 -33.79
CA PHE A 50 -8.23 7.34 -34.17
C PHE A 50 -8.65 8.61 -33.42
N ILE A 51 -8.59 8.61 -32.08
CA ILE A 51 -9.02 9.79 -31.29
C ILE A 51 -8.14 11.02 -31.58
N PHE A 52 -6.82 10.84 -31.72
CA PHE A 52 -5.94 11.98 -32.03
C PHE A 52 -6.14 12.51 -33.46
N ASN A 53 -6.45 11.65 -34.42
CA ASN A 53 -6.85 12.08 -35.76
C ASN A 53 -8.15 12.90 -35.73
N CYS A 54 -9.14 12.49 -34.92
CA CYS A 54 -10.37 13.26 -34.71
C CYS A 54 -10.07 14.67 -34.15
N ILE A 55 -9.19 14.77 -33.16
CA ILE A 55 -8.75 16.05 -32.59
C ILE A 55 -8.09 16.92 -33.67
N GLN A 56 -7.16 16.36 -34.46
CA GLN A 56 -6.51 17.11 -35.55
C GLN A 56 -7.51 17.65 -36.57
N ILE A 57 -8.52 16.85 -36.94
CA ILE A 57 -9.59 17.27 -37.84
C ILE A 57 -10.38 18.44 -37.21
N GLY A 58 -10.71 18.35 -35.93
CA GLY A 58 -11.39 19.41 -35.17
C GLY A 58 -10.58 20.71 -35.10
N LEU A 59 -9.27 20.61 -34.90
CA LEU A 59 -8.35 21.76 -34.84
C LEU A 59 -8.20 22.45 -36.20
N LYS A 60 -8.05 21.68 -37.29
CA LYS A 60 -7.97 22.21 -38.66
C LYS A 60 -9.21 23.02 -39.04
N LYS A 61 -10.39 22.60 -38.57
CA LYS A 61 -11.65 23.32 -38.82
C LYS A 61 -11.77 24.63 -38.02
N ASN A 62 -11.09 24.74 -36.88
CA ASN A 62 -11.20 25.86 -35.95
C ASN A 62 -9.97 26.80 -35.94
N LYS A 63 -9.19 26.86 -37.03
CA LYS A 63 -8.04 27.77 -37.20
C LYS A 63 -6.96 27.67 -36.11
N ASP A 64 -6.55 26.45 -35.75
CA ASP A 64 -5.37 26.19 -34.90
C ASP A 64 -5.39 26.89 -33.52
N LEU A 65 -6.55 26.99 -32.87
CA LEU A 65 -6.67 27.55 -31.52
C LEU A 65 -5.84 26.80 -30.46
N LEU A 66 -5.50 25.52 -30.72
CA LEU A 66 -4.68 24.69 -29.83
C LEU A 66 -3.44 24.20 -30.57
N LYS A 67 -2.25 24.55 -30.05
CA LYS A 67 -0.96 23.97 -30.45
C LYS A 67 -0.33 23.28 -29.24
N PRO A 68 -0.73 22.03 -28.93
CA PRO A 68 -0.17 21.34 -27.79
C PRO A 68 1.31 21.03 -28.03
N THR A 69 2.13 21.39 -27.06
CA THR A 69 3.58 21.13 -27.01
C THR A 69 3.92 19.91 -26.17
N ALA A 70 2.97 19.44 -25.36
CA ALA A 70 3.12 18.26 -24.52
C ALA A 70 1.84 17.42 -24.50
N LEU A 71 2.03 16.11 -24.31
CA LEU A 71 0.98 15.14 -24.07
C LEU A 71 1.14 14.62 -22.65
N ILE A 72 0.10 14.76 -21.85
CA ILE A 72 -0.01 14.15 -20.53
C ILE A 72 -0.79 12.85 -20.67
N CYS A 73 -0.19 11.72 -20.35
CA CYS A 73 -0.84 10.42 -20.48
C CYS A 73 -0.26 9.43 -19.47
N ASP A 74 -0.88 8.26 -19.36
CA ASP A 74 -0.22 7.15 -18.68
C ASP A 74 1.02 6.69 -19.47
N ALA A 75 1.80 5.79 -18.88
CA ALA A 75 3.00 5.26 -19.52
C ALA A 75 2.69 4.13 -20.52
N ALA A 76 1.47 4.06 -21.08
CA ALA A 76 1.10 2.99 -22.00
C ALA A 76 1.87 3.08 -23.32
N ASP A 77 2.45 1.95 -23.73
CA ASP A 77 3.14 1.82 -25.03
C ASP A 77 2.21 2.16 -26.20
N ALA A 78 0.90 1.88 -26.04
CA ALA A 78 -0.11 2.16 -27.05
C ALA A 78 -0.13 3.65 -27.44
N ILE A 79 -0.05 4.55 -26.47
CA ILE A 79 -0.05 6.00 -26.65
C ILE A 79 1.31 6.47 -27.17
N LYS A 80 2.40 5.95 -26.58
CA LYS A 80 3.77 6.28 -26.96
C LYS A 80 4.04 6.01 -28.44
N ASN A 81 3.51 4.91 -28.97
CA ASN A 81 3.64 4.53 -30.37
C ASN A 81 2.94 5.49 -31.34
N VAL A 82 1.88 6.21 -30.90
CA VAL A 82 1.16 7.15 -31.78
C VAL A 82 1.92 8.47 -31.95
N PHE A 83 2.47 9.01 -30.86
CA PHE A 83 3.14 10.32 -30.90
C PHE A 83 4.62 10.26 -31.24
N GLY A 84 5.25 9.08 -31.08
CA GLY A 84 6.68 8.93 -31.23
C GLY A 84 7.47 9.88 -30.32
N ASN A 85 8.71 10.20 -30.72
CA ASN A 85 9.61 11.07 -29.95
C ASN A 85 9.41 12.57 -30.23
N SER A 86 8.37 12.95 -30.99
CA SER A 86 8.19 14.32 -31.50
C SER A 86 7.51 15.27 -30.51
N TYR A 87 6.95 14.75 -29.41
CA TYR A 87 6.26 15.52 -28.38
C TYR A 87 6.86 15.26 -27.00
N ASN A 88 6.77 16.27 -26.12
CA ASN A 88 7.09 16.07 -24.72
C ASN A 88 5.98 15.22 -24.09
N GLN A 89 6.23 13.91 -23.98
CA GLN A 89 5.34 13.00 -23.27
C GLN A 89 5.62 13.12 -21.76
N ILE A 90 4.60 13.52 -21.02
CA ILE A 90 4.65 13.75 -19.58
C ILE A 90 3.77 12.69 -18.91
N MET A 91 4.32 12.02 -17.90
CA MET A 91 3.55 11.06 -17.11
C MET A 91 2.43 11.77 -16.35
N CYS A 92 1.20 11.26 -16.47
CA CYS A 92 0.04 11.76 -15.76
C CYS A 92 0.26 11.71 -14.24
N TRP A 93 0.08 12.85 -13.56
CA TRP A 93 0.28 12.95 -12.11
C TRP A 93 -0.62 11.99 -11.32
N ALA A 94 -1.89 11.85 -11.69
CA ALA A 94 -2.81 10.95 -11.00
C ALA A 94 -2.35 9.49 -11.09
N HIS A 95 -1.88 9.07 -12.26
CA HIS A 95 -1.32 7.73 -12.47
C HIS A 95 0.01 7.54 -11.75
N MET A 96 0.91 8.52 -11.81
CA MET A 96 2.17 8.51 -11.07
C MET A 96 1.91 8.38 -9.57
N LYS A 97 1.04 9.23 -9.02
CA LYS A 97 0.67 9.25 -7.61
C LYS A 97 0.10 7.92 -7.16
N ARG A 98 -0.87 7.36 -7.90
CA ARG A 98 -1.46 6.05 -7.58
C ARG A 98 -0.40 4.94 -7.55
N ASN A 99 0.54 4.94 -8.50
CA ASN A 99 1.64 3.98 -8.52
C ASN A 99 2.57 4.14 -7.31
N VAL A 100 2.88 5.37 -6.93
CA VAL A 100 3.67 5.69 -5.73
C VAL A 100 2.93 5.24 -4.45
N GLU A 101 1.66 5.60 -4.30
CA GLU A 101 0.81 5.20 -3.17
C GLU A 101 0.75 3.67 -3.02
N ASN A 102 0.61 2.95 -4.13
CA ASN A 102 0.64 1.48 -4.12
C ASN A 102 1.96 0.93 -3.57
N ARG A 103 3.10 1.51 -3.95
CA ARG A 103 4.42 1.08 -3.44
C ARG A 103 4.61 1.45 -1.98
N ILE A 104 4.25 2.67 -1.60
CA ILE A 104 4.32 3.19 -0.23
C ILE A 104 3.39 2.40 0.70
N SER A 105 2.28 1.85 0.20
CA SER A 105 1.35 1.04 0.99
C SER A 105 2.02 -0.17 1.67
N HIS A 106 3.09 -0.70 1.07
CA HIS A 106 3.89 -1.80 1.58
C HIS A 106 4.87 -1.41 2.70
N ILE A 107 5.06 -0.11 2.93
CA ILE A 107 5.87 0.38 4.06
C ILE A 107 5.09 0.12 5.35
N ASN A 108 5.75 -0.55 6.30
CA ASN A 108 5.17 -0.92 7.60
C ASN A 108 4.94 0.30 8.48
N ASP A 109 5.86 1.27 8.44
CA ASP A 109 5.76 2.53 9.16
C ASP A 109 4.86 3.50 8.39
N LYS A 110 3.68 3.78 8.97
CA LYS A 110 2.66 4.62 8.33
C LYS A 110 2.93 6.11 8.47
N ASP A 111 3.71 6.51 9.46
CA ASP A 111 4.08 7.92 9.64
C ASP A 111 5.13 8.29 8.59
N ILE A 112 6.16 7.45 8.42
CA ILE A 112 7.16 7.62 7.34
C ILE A 112 6.49 7.56 5.96
N ALA A 113 5.56 6.62 5.76
CA ALA A 113 4.81 6.52 4.50
C ALA A 113 4.04 7.81 4.15
N LYS A 114 3.48 8.49 5.16
CA LYS A 114 2.77 9.75 5.02
C LYS A 114 3.74 10.90 4.69
N GLU A 115 4.86 11.00 5.42
CA GLU A 115 5.90 12.01 5.16
C GLU A 115 6.43 11.92 3.72
N ILE A 116 6.71 10.70 3.23
CA ILE A 116 7.14 10.48 1.84
C ILE A 116 6.12 11.03 0.85
N LEU A 117 4.84 10.73 1.08
CA LEU A 117 3.79 11.12 0.16
C LEU A 117 3.62 12.64 0.14
N GLU A 118 3.70 13.28 1.31
CA GLU A 118 3.66 14.75 1.45
C GLU A 118 4.84 15.41 0.73
N ASP A 119 6.07 14.89 0.88
CA ASP A 119 7.26 15.39 0.17
C ASP A 119 7.10 15.29 -1.35
N ILE A 120 6.57 14.17 -1.84
CA ILE A 120 6.30 13.97 -3.28
C ILE A 120 5.21 14.93 -3.77
N GLU A 121 4.13 15.13 -3.01
CA GLU A 121 3.08 16.09 -3.35
C GLU A 121 3.61 17.53 -3.41
N MET A 122 4.54 17.90 -2.51
CA MET A 122 5.20 19.21 -2.54
C MET A 122 6.02 19.43 -3.81
N LEU A 123 6.62 18.38 -4.39
CA LEU A 123 7.30 18.49 -5.70
C LEU A 123 6.33 18.95 -6.81
N GLN A 124 5.07 18.53 -6.75
CA GLN A 124 4.05 18.90 -7.74
C GLN A 124 3.61 20.36 -7.64
N LEU A 125 3.86 21.00 -6.49
CA LEU A 125 3.55 22.41 -6.25
C LEU A 125 4.69 23.34 -6.66
N CYS A 126 5.84 22.80 -7.06
CA CYS A 126 6.98 23.59 -7.50
C CYS A 126 6.63 24.37 -8.78
N ASN A 127 6.61 25.70 -8.69
CA ASN A 127 6.31 26.61 -9.79
C ASN A 127 7.56 27.10 -10.54
N SER A 128 8.74 26.66 -10.12
CA SER A 128 10.03 27.06 -10.70
C SER A 128 10.83 25.82 -11.05
N THR A 129 11.39 25.80 -12.26
CA THR A 129 12.27 24.72 -12.73
C THR A 129 13.47 24.53 -11.82
N ILE A 130 14.04 25.62 -11.28
CA ILE A 130 15.18 25.56 -10.35
C ILE A 130 14.75 24.92 -9.03
N ILE A 131 13.60 25.32 -8.48
CA ILE A 131 13.07 24.75 -7.24
C ILE A 131 12.75 23.26 -7.44
N PHE A 132 12.14 22.90 -8.57
CA PHE A 132 11.86 21.52 -8.92
C PHE A 132 13.15 20.68 -9.05
N GLN A 133 14.20 21.20 -9.70
CA GLN A 133 15.49 20.52 -9.84
C GLN A 133 16.17 20.33 -8.49
N LEU A 134 16.18 21.36 -7.64
CA LEU A 134 16.72 21.28 -6.28
C LEU A 134 15.96 20.25 -5.44
N ALA A 135 14.63 20.29 -5.48
CA ALA A 135 13.79 19.38 -4.71
C ALA A 135 13.86 17.94 -5.24
N SER A 136 14.00 17.74 -6.56
CA SER A 136 14.26 16.43 -7.17
C SER A 136 15.63 15.86 -6.75
N THR A 137 16.65 16.72 -6.70
CA THR A 137 17.99 16.34 -6.22
C THR A 137 17.95 15.97 -4.74
N LEU A 138 17.26 16.76 -3.92
CA LEU A 138 17.06 16.48 -2.50
C LEU A 138 16.30 15.15 -2.30
N SER A 139 15.23 14.92 -3.05
CA SER A 139 14.45 13.68 -3.01
C SER A 139 15.30 12.47 -3.39
N SER A 140 16.13 12.60 -4.43
CA SER A 140 17.08 11.55 -4.84
C SER A 140 18.12 11.27 -3.74
N ASN A 141 18.60 12.31 -3.07
CA ASN A 141 19.50 12.18 -1.93
C ASN A 141 18.82 11.53 -0.72
N ILE A 142 17.53 11.83 -0.46
CA ILE A 142 16.75 11.18 0.60
C ILE A 142 16.60 9.69 0.30
N VAL A 143 16.18 9.32 -0.91
CA VAL A 143 16.04 7.92 -1.34
C VAL A 143 17.39 7.19 -1.31
N SER A 144 18.46 7.85 -1.73
CA SER A 144 19.83 7.33 -1.66
C SER A 144 20.27 7.10 -0.23
N ASN A 145 20.14 8.10 0.65
CA ASN A 145 20.48 7.99 2.07
C ASN A 145 19.66 6.91 2.76
N TRP A 146 18.38 6.77 2.42
CA TRP A 146 17.53 5.68 2.88
C TRP A 146 17.96 4.30 2.40
N SER A 147 18.49 4.21 1.19
CA SER A 147 19.03 2.96 0.65
C SER A 147 20.36 2.63 1.34
N ILE A 148 21.22 3.63 1.60
CA ILE A 148 22.51 3.52 2.27
C ILE A 148 22.36 3.18 3.77
N GLU A 149 21.41 3.81 4.47
CA GLU A 149 21.10 3.48 5.88
C GLU A 149 20.61 2.04 6.06
N ARG A 150 20.22 1.36 4.98
CA ARG A 150 19.77 -0.04 4.99
C ARG A 150 20.79 -1.01 4.37
N ASP A 151 21.96 -0.51 3.96
CA ASP A 151 23.07 -1.32 3.50
C ASP A 151 23.76 -2.03 4.69
N ALA A 152 23.95 -3.35 4.58
CA ALA A 152 24.55 -4.19 5.61
C ALA A 152 26.00 -3.81 5.96
N SER A 153 26.70 -3.13 5.04
CA SER A 153 28.06 -2.59 5.25
C SER A 153 28.11 -1.27 6.02
N SER A 154 26.98 -0.60 6.24
CA SER A 154 26.94 0.73 6.86
C SER A 154 27.13 0.64 8.39
N ILE A 155 27.95 1.54 8.95
CA ILE A 155 28.21 1.63 10.41
C ILE A 155 26.92 1.84 11.21
N ASN A 156 25.92 2.51 10.62
CA ASN A 156 24.63 2.81 11.25
C ASN A 156 23.46 2.07 10.55
N VAL A 157 23.68 0.83 10.12
CA VAL A 157 22.67 0.06 9.41
C VAL A 157 21.38 -0.13 10.23
N LYS A 158 20.24 0.24 9.64
CA LYS A 158 18.90 -0.12 10.11
C LYS A 158 18.53 -1.49 9.56
N LEU A 159 18.82 -2.55 10.33
CA LEU A 159 18.50 -3.93 9.96
C LEU A 159 17.00 -4.20 9.97
N PHE A 160 16.53 -4.99 9.00
CA PHE A 160 15.18 -5.57 9.07
C PHE A 160 15.08 -6.46 10.29
N VAL A 161 14.01 -6.30 11.06
CA VAL A 161 13.72 -7.20 12.18
C VAL A 161 13.28 -8.54 11.59
N THR A 162 14.20 -9.51 11.56
CA THR A 162 13.96 -10.86 11.02
C THR A 162 13.11 -11.72 11.94
N GLU A 163 13.02 -11.33 13.22
CA GLU A 163 12.22 -11.99 14.22
C GLU A 163 11.20 -11.02 14.81
N PRO A 164 9.94 -11.41 14.99
CA PRO A 164 8.96 -10.50 15.54
C PRO A 164 9.25 -10.18 17.01
N THR A 165 9.45 -8.89 17.33
CA THR A 165 9.61 -8.43 18.72
C THR A 165 8.26 -8.48 19.45
N ILE A 166 8.06 -9.51 20.29
CA ILE A 166 6.85 -9.64 21.10
C ILE A 166 6.94 -8.69 22.31
N SER A 167 6.08 -7.67 22.34
CA SER A 167 6.03 -6.74 23.47
C SER A 167 5.69 -7.45 24.79
N LEU A 168 6.19 -6.93 25.91
CA LEU A 168 5.90 -7.48 27.24
C LEU A 168 4.38 -7.49 27.56
N LYS A 169 3.63 -6.53 27.01
CA LYS A 169 2.15 -6.49 27.11
C LYS A 169 1.52 -7.68 26.38
N LEU A 170 2.01 -8.00 25.18
CA LEU A 170 1.54 -9.14 24.40
C LEU A 170 1.96 -10.47 25.03
N TRP A 171 3.18 -10.58 25.57
CA TRP A 171 3.59 -11.73 26.37
C TRP A 171 2.65 -11.97 27.55
N THR A 172 2.31 -10.92 28.30
CA THR A 172 1.45 -11.02 29.48
C THR A 172 0.04 -11.48 29.11
N SER A 173 -0.57 -10.90 28.07
CA SER A 173 -1.91 -11.31 27.62
C SER A 173 -1.92 -12.73 27.05
N SER A 174 -0.83 -13.15 26.41
CA SER A 174 -0.66 -14.49 25.85
C SER A 174 -0.45 -15.54 26.94
N CYS A 175 0.33 -15.25 27.99
CA CYS A 175 0.46 -16.11 29.17
C CYS A 175 -0.89 -16.34 29.85
N ARG A 176 -1.67 -15.27 30.05
CA ARG A 176 -3.02 -15.35 30.63
C ARG A 176 -3.98 -16.17 29.76
N TRP A 177 -3.82 -16.09 28.45
CA TRP A 177 -4.60 -16.93 27.55
C TRP A 177 -4.13 -18.39 27.59
N ALA A 178 -2.82 -18.62 27.68
CA ALA A 178 -2.23 -19.96 27.72
C ALA A 178 -2.62 -20.77 28.97
N THR A 179 -3.00 -20.10 30.06
CA THR A 179 -3.57 -20.74 31.27
C THR A 179 -5.03 -21.15 31.12
N SER A 180 -5.66 -20.90 29.96
CA SER A 180 -7.03 -21.35 29.69
C SER A 180 -7.13 -22.88 29.72
N THR A 181 -8.20 -23.39 30.33
CA THR A 181 -8.54 -24.82 30.43
C THR A 181 -9.19 -25.39 29.16
N LYS A 182 -9.24 -24.62 28.08
CA LYS A 182 -9.82 -25.06 26.80
C LYS A 182 -8.95 -26.12 26.14
N ASP A 183 -9.56 -27.15 25.60
CA ASP A 183 -8.86 -28.21 24.88
C ASP A 183 -8.43 -27.74 23.50
N ILE A 184 -7.26 -28.22 23.06
CA ILE A 184 -6.73 -27.97 21.72
C ILE A 184 -6.84 -29.27 20.93
N THR A 185 -7.68 -29.27 19.91
CA THR A 185 -7.77 -30.41 18.98
C THR A 185 -6.74 -30.24 17.89
N CYS A 186 -5.88 -31.23 17.68
CA CYS A 186 -4.90 -31.25 16.60
C CYS A 186 -5.32 -32.27 15.56
N ILE A 187 -5.46 -31.83 14.31
CA ILE A 187 -5.74 -32.71 13.16
C ILE A 187 -4.48 -32.73 12.27
N PRO A 188 -3.87 -33.90 12.04
CA PRO A 188 -2.74 -34.01 11.12
C PRO A 188 -3.26 -33.98 9.67
N ASN A 189 -2.65 -33.12 8.84
CA ASN A 189 -2.78 -33.16 7.38
C ASN A 189 -1.44 -33.58 6.76
N ASP A 190 -1.46 -34.07 5.52
CA ASP A 190 -0.30 -34.65 4.81
C ASP A 190 0.96 -33.77 4.77
N SER A 191 0.81 -32.44 4.95
CA SER A 191 1.92 -31.48 4.92
C SER A 191 1.91 -30.44 6.07
N SER A 192 0.90 -30.46 6.94
CA SER A 192 0.76 -29.45 8.01
C SER A 192 -0.06 -29.97 9.20
N LYS A 193 0.11 -29.34 10.38
CA LYS A 193 -0.73 -29.60 11.55
C LYS A 193 -1.73 -28.48 11.71
N GLN A 194 -3.02 -28.81 11.71
CA GLN A 194 -4.08 -27.86 12.01
C GLN A 194 -4.47 -27.97 13.47
N TYR A 195 -4.57 -26.82 14.14
CA TYR A 195 -4.96 -26.73 15.54
C TYR A 195 -6.28 -25.96 15.66
N TYR A 196 -7.22 -26.56 16.35
CA TYR A 196 -8.54 -26.00 16.59
C TYR A 196 -8.72 -25.66 18.06
N ILE A 197 -9.30 -24.49 18.33
CA ILE A 197 -9.56 -23.99 19.68
C ILE A 197 -11.03 -23.59 19.79
N PRO A 198 -11.75 -24.05 20.82
CA PRO A 198 -13.17 -23.77 20.96
C PRO A 198 -13.44 -22.29 21.20
N ALA A 199 -14.42 -21.74 20.49
CA ALA A 199 -14.84 -20.35 20.61
C ALA A 199 -15.70 -20.12 21.86
N ARG A 200 -15.65 -18.89 22.41
CA ARG A 200 -16.51 -18.43 23.52
C ARG A 200 -16.41 -19.31 24.77
N ASP A 201 -17.52 -19.85 25.27
CA ASP A 201 -17.58 -20.59 26.54
C ASP A 201 -17.43 -22.11 26.35
N LEU A 202 -17.23 -22.57 25.11
CA LEU A 202 -16.98 -23.98 24.82
C LEU A 202 -15.61 -24.41 25.35
N GLN A 203 -15.57 -25.56 26.02
CA GLN A 203 -14.34 -26.13 26.61
C GLN A 203 -13.61 -27.06 25.63
N SER A 204 -14.34 -27.77 24.77
CA SER A 204 -13.81 -28.68 23.77
C SER A 204 -14.56 -28.54 22.43
N ILE A 205 -13.94 -29.01 21.35
CA ILE A 205 -14.56 -29.06 20.02
C ILE A 205 -14.99 -30.50 19.75
N THR A 206 -16.25 -30.69 19.37
CA THR A 206 -16.78 -31.98 18.92
C THR A 206 -16.58 -32.18 17.42
N GLN A 207 -16.55 -33.43 16.96
CA GLN A 207 -16.40 -33.76 15.54
C GLN A 207 -17.48 -33.06 14.68
N VAL A 208 -18.72 -33.03 15.14
CA VAL A 208 -19.84 -32.33 14.47
C VAL A 208 -19.55 -30.83 14.24
N ASN A 209 -18.81 -30.17 15.15
CA ASN A 209 -18.44 -28.77 14.99
C ASN A 209 -17.27 -28.58 14.03
N LEU A 210 -16.35 -29.57 13.94
CA LEU A 210 -15.29 -29.60 12.93
C LEU A 210 -15.88 -29.79 11.54
N ASP A 211 -16.75 -30.79 11.37
CA ASP A 211 -17.39 -31.08 10.09
C ASP A 211 -18.20 -29.88 9.58
N LYS A 212 -18.91 -29.17 10.47
CA LYS A 212 -19.61 -27.91 10.11
C LYS A 212 -18.66 -26.79 9.70
N TYR A 213 -17.48 -26.71 10.31
CA TYR A 213 -16.50 -25.67 10.00
C TYR A 213 -15.78 -25.97 8.68
N GLU A 214 -15.41 -27.23 8.44
CA GLU A 214 -14.83 -27.69 7.18
C GLU A 214 -15.79 -27.51 6.00
N ASN A 215 -17.04 -27.94 6.12
CA ASN A 215 -18.06 -27.73 5.08
C ASN A 215 -18.32 -26.24 4.77
N LYS A 216 -18.26 -25.37 5.78
CA LYS A 216 -18.46 -23.92 5.60
C LYS A 216 -17.23 -23.25 4.98
N ASN A 217 -16.02 -23.74 5.28
CA ASN A 217 -14.78 -23.23 4.70
C ASN A 217 -14.52 -23.76 3.29
N GLU A 218 -14.92 -24.98 2.93
CA GLU A 218 -14.89 -25.44 1.53
C GLU A 218 -15.74 -24.55 0.63
N GLN A 219 -16.92 -24.11 1.10
CA GLN A 219 -17.75 -23.13 0.38
C GLN A 219 -17.09 -21.74 0.25
N LEU A 220 -16.22 -21.35 1.18
CA LEU A 220 -15.45 -20.09 1.12
C LEU A 220 -14.17 -20.22 0.29
N LEU A 221 -13.51 -21.39 0.30
CA LEU A 221 -12.29 -21.68 -0.46
C LEU A 221 -12.49 -21.65 -1.98
N ILE A 222 -13.70 -21.96 -2.46
CA ILE A 222 -14.07 -21.79 -3.88
C ILE A 222 -14.18 -20.31 -4.25
N ASN A 223 -14.47 -19.42 -3.29
CA ASN A 223 -14.73 -17.99 -3.52
C ASN A 223 -13.60 -17.04 -3.08
N SER A 224 -12.59 -17.50 -2.34
CA SER A 224 -11.52 -16.61 -1.83
C SER A 224 -10.13 -17.24 -1.89
N LYS A 225 -9.54 -17.30 -3.09
CA LYS A 225 -8.11 -17.63 -3.25
C LYS A 225 -7.13 -16.49 -2.90
N ASN A 226 -7.59 -15.33 -2.39
CA ASN A 226 -6.75 -14.12 -2.31
C ASN A 226 -6.58 -13.46 -0.91
N HIS A 227 -6.93 -14.11 0.21
CA HIS A 227 -6.75 -13.44 1.52
C HIS A 227 -6.23 -14.35 2.64
N LEU A 228 -4.94 -14.66 2.62
CA LEU A 228 -4.17 -14.97 3.82
C LEU A 228 -3.25 -13.79 4.13
N ILE A 229 -3.81 -12.82 4.87
CA ILE A 229 -3.09 -11.65 5.37
C ILE A 229 -2.19 -12.09 6.53
N PHE A 230 -0.94 -12.44 6.25
CA PHE A 230 0.14 -12.42 7.25
C PHE A 230 0.77 -11.03 7.27
N GLY A 231 0.03 -10.04 7.76
CA GLY A 231 0.56 -8.71 8.05
C GLY A 231 0.76 -8.55 9.56
N ASN A 232 2.01 -8.58 10.04
CA ASN A 232 2.56 -8.04 11.31
C ASN A 232 1.74 -8.03 12.62
N TYR A 233 0.63 -8.76 12.74
CA TYR A 233 -0.18 -8.83 13.94
C TYR A 233 -0.03 -10.22 14.58
N LEU A 234 1.05 -10.40 15.35
CA LEU A 234 1.08 -11.48 16.33
C LEU A 234 -0.05 -11.27 17.33
N SER A 235 -1.08 -12.10 17.24
CA SER A 235 -2.19 -12.07 18.20
C SER A 235 -1.81 -12.80 19.49
N LYS A 236 -2.49 -12.44 20.59
CA LYS A 236 -2.31 -13.14 21.89
C LYS A 236 -2.59 -14.64 21.81
N HIS A 237 -3.39 -15.08 20.83
CA HIS A 237 -3.74 -16.48 20.62
C HIS A 237 -2.59 -17.25 19.98
N VAL A 238 -1.92 -16.68 18.97
CA VAL A 238 -0.77 -17.31 18.29
C VAL A 238 0.39 -17.48 19.27
N VAL A 239 0.74 -16.40 19.99
CA VAL A 239 1.80 -16.45 21.01
C VAL A 239 1.39 -17.36 22.18
N GLY A 240 0.11 -17.31 22.59
CA GLY A 240 -0.42 -18.18 23.64
C GLY A 240 -0.38 -19.67 23.28
N MET A 241 -0.66 -20.01 22.02
CA MET A 241 -0.53 -21.37 21.50
C MET A 241 0.92 -21.84 21.52
N ALA A 242 1.86 -21.00 21.07
CA ALA A 242 3.28 -21.32 21.12
C ALA A 242 3.76 -21.61 22.56
N ILE A 243 3.21 -20.91 23.56
CA ILE A 243 3.46 -21.18 24.98
C ILE A 243 2.89 -22.56 25.39
N ARG A 244 1.62 -22.86 25.05
CA ARG A 244 0.97 -24.14 25.42
C ARG A 244 1.63 -25.36 24.76
N LEU A 245 2.02 -25.22 23.50
CA LEU A 245 2.71 -26.24 22.72
C LEU A 245 4.23 -26.30 23.03
N LYS A 246 4.71 -25.48 23.97
CA LYS A 246 6.11 -25.42 24.41
C LYS A 246 7.11 -25.02 23.31
N TYR A 247 6.64 -24.34 22.25
CA TYR A 247 7.49 -23.77 21.21
C TYR A 247 8.21 -22.50 21.66
N CYS A 248 7.73 -21.81 22.70
CA CYS A 248 8.43 -20.66 23.27
C CYS A 248 8.26 -20.58 24.79
N LYS A 249 9.22 -19.92 25.46
CA LYS A 249 9.20 -19.67 26.90
C LYS A 249 8.95 -18.18 27.16
N PRO A 250 7.85 -17.81 27.84
CA PRO A 250 7.58 -16.41 28.12
C PRO A 250 8.55 -15.87 29.19
N PRO A 251 8.94 -14.59 29.10
CA PRO A 251 9.86 -13.96 30.05
C PRO A 251 9.26 -13.92 31.46
N ALA A 252 10.09 -14.00 32.50
CA ALA A 252 9.64 -14.04 33.90
C ALA A 252 8.73 -12.85 34.26
N ALA A 253 9.05 -11.65 33.76
CA ALA A 253 8.27 -10.42 33.95
C ALA A 253 6.84 -10.47 33.37
N ALA A 254 6.54 -11.40 32.47
CA ALA A 254 5.20 -11.61 31.92
C ALA A 254 4.33 -12.54 32.79
N LYS A 255 4.94 -13.32 33.70
CA LYS A 255 4.25 -14.27 34.59
C LYS A 255 3.84 -13.67 35.92
N THR A 256 4.46 -12.56 36.33
CA THR A 256 4.37 -11.98 37.69
C THR A 256 3.25 -10.98 37.91
N VAL A 257 2.38 -10.69 36.92
CA VAL A 257 1.29 -9.71 37.10
C VAL A 257 -0.02 -10.43 37.49
N PRO A 258 -0.55 -10.24 38.71
CA PRO A 258 -1.79 -10.87 39.17
C PRO A 258 -3.00 -10.56 38.26
N ILE A 259 -4.00 -11.43 38.31
CA ILE A 259 -5.26 -11.27 37.58
C ILE A 259 -6.00 -10.03 38.13
N GLY A 260 -6.31 -9.05 37.28
CA GLY A 260 -7.06 -7.85 37.64
C GLY A 260 -6.24 -6.56 37.82
N GLU A 261 -4.91 -6.65 37.96
CA GLU A 261 -4.09 -5.45 38.17
C GLU A 261 -3.59 -4.83 36.85
N LYS A 262 -3.87 -3.53 36.67
CA LYS A 262 -3.20 -2.69 35.67
C LYS A 262 -1.81 -2.35 36.19
N ARG A 263 -0.77 -2.48 35.35
CA ARG A 263 0.54 -1.91 35.66
C ARG A 263 0.38 -0.40 35.88
N LYS A 264 0.95 0.14 36.96
CA LYS A 264 1.05 1.60 37.14
C LYS A 264 1.71 2.18 35.88
N ARG A 265 1.08 3.19 35.26
CA ARG A 265 1.71 3.97 34.18
C ARG A 265 3.04 4.49 34.73
N GLY A 266 4.16 4.09 34.13
CA GLY A 266 5.43 4.71 34.45
C GLY A 266 5.30 6.21 34.19
N ARG A 267 5.61 7.03 35.19
CA ARG A 267 5.84 8.46 34.96
C ARG A 267 6.95 8.55 33.91
N PRO A 268 6.81 9.36 32.85
CA PRO A 268 7.90 9.55 31.90
C PRO A 268 9.16 9.90 32.68
N THR A 269 10.25 9.18 32.41
CA THR A 269 11.58 9.48 32.95
C THR A 269 11.84 10.97 32.70
N MET A 270 12.28 11.72 33.72
CA MET A 270 12.56 13.15 33.59
C MET A 270 13.37 13.38 32.31
N VAL A 271 12.86 14.27 31.47
CA VAL A 271 13.50 14.69 30.22
C VAL A 271 14.92 15.14 30.58
N LYS A 272 15.93 14.55 29.93
CA LYS A 272 17.32 15.02 30.07
C LYS A 272 17.35 16.49 29.61
N PRO A 273 17.89 17.43 30.39
CA PRO A 273 17.96 18.82 29.97
C PRO A 273 18.73 18.92 28.64
N ALA A 274 18.17 19.71 27.71
CA ALA A 274 18.64 19.80 26.32
C ALA A 274 19.99 20.54 26.16
N LEU A 275 20.54 21.10 27.24
CA LEU A 275 21.82 21.80 27.25
C LEU A 275 22.62 21.39 28.48
N PRO A 276 23.94 21.16 28.36
CA PRO A 276 24.80 21.14 29.53
C PRO A 276 24.76 22.55 30.17
N VAL A 277 24.42 22.61 31.45
CA VAL A 277 24.60 23.82 32.25
C VAL A 277 26.11 24.09 32.29
N GLN A 278 26.49 25.33 31.96
CA GLN A 278 27.88 25.80 31.95
C GLN A 278 28.59 25.59 33.28
#